data_AF-A0A2V7LBH6-F1
#
_entry.id   AF-A0A2V7LBH6-F1
#
_cell.length_a   1.000
_cell.length_b   1.000
_cell.length_c   1.000
_cell.angle_alpha   90.00
_cell.angle_beta   90.00
_cell.angle_gamma   90.00
#
_symmetry.space_group_name_H-M   'P 1'
#
loop_
_entity.id
_entity.type
_entity.pdbx_description
1 polymer ?
#
loop_
_entity_poly.entity_id
_entity_poly.type
_entity_poly.pdbx_seq_one_letter_code
_entity_poly.pdbx_strand_id
1 'polypeptide(L)'
;MPRQAYNKKCTALAQLETALRLFRDGDDLFSVITLAGAAEEILGELVEKRGRDNSLESLKKAAGAIHKLATGESLDETGLTIFAKRANRARNAVKHLKAGGEPTITLDVREEAVDILTRAVDNYWLLEDSVTPAMGEFDPAQHAPDQVQPDPE
;
A
#
# COMPACT_ATOMS: atom_id res chain seq x y z
N MET A 1 28.00 3.46 20.03
CA MET A 1 27.14 2.32 19.65
C MET A 1 27.77 1.59 18.47
N PRO A 2 27.98 0.27 18.50
CA PRO A 2 28.47 -0.48 17.34
C PRO A 2 27.44 -0.50 16.21
N ARG A 3 27.91 -0.50 14.94
CA ARG A 3 27.04 -0.66 13.77
C ARG A 3 26.80 -2.15 13.52
N GLN A 4 25.54 -2.53 13.32
CA GLN A 4 25.13 -3.89 12.97
C GLN A 4 24.43 -3.89 11.60
N ALA A 5 24.63 -4.96 10.82
CA ALA A 5 23.94 -5.16 9.56
C ALA A 5 22.57 -5.83 9.80
N TYR A 6 21.53 -5.33 9.13
CA TYR A 6 20.19 -5.90 9.19
C TYR A 6 19.73 -6.28 7.77
N ASN A 7 19.06 -7.43 7.65
CA ASN A 7 18.49 -7.88 6.39
C ASN A 7 17.26 -7.03 6.04
N LYS A 8 17.21 -6.51 4.80
CA LYS A 8 16.13 -5.65 4.31
C LYS A 8 14.74 -6.31 4.39
N LYS A 9 14.63 -7.60 4.06
CA LYS A 9 13.38 -8.38 4.20
C LYS A 9 12.94 -8.44 5.66
N CYS A 10 13.86 -8.73 6.58
CA CYS A 10 13.54 -8.77 8.01
C CYS A 10 13.07 -7.41 8.54
N THR A 11 13.72 -6.32 8.12
CA THR A 11 13.30 -4.96 8.49
C THR A 11 11.90 -4.65 7.95
N ALA A 12 11.62 -4.95 6.68
CA ALA A 12 10.31 -4.73 6.08
C ALA A 12 9.21 -5.58 6.73
N LEU A 13 9.51 -6.85 7.02
CA LEU A 13 8.60 -7.73 7.75
C LEU A 13 8.26 -7.17 9.13
N ALA A 14 9.26 -6.72 9.90
CA ALA A 14 9.02 -6.12 11.21
C ALA A 14 8.13 -4.86 11.13
N GLN A 15 8.29 -4.05 10.08
CA GLN A 15 7.43 -2.89 9.82
C GLN A 15 6.00 -3.29 9.47
N LEU A 16 5.83 -4.28 8.59
CA LEU A 16 4.53 -4.81 8.18
C LEU A 16 3.77 -5.44 9.37
N GLU A 17 4.42 -6.30 10.15
CA GLU A 17 3.84 -6.90 11.36
C GLU A 17 3.40 -5.84 12.38
N THR A 18 4.19 -4.77 12.52
CA THR A 18 3.84 -3.66 13.40
C THR A 18 2.65 -2.87 12.87
N ALA A 19 2.61 -2.61 11.56
CA ALA A 19 1.49 -1.93 10.91
C ALA A 19 0.19 -2.74 11.04
N LEU A 20 0.23 -4.05 10.82
CA LEU A 20 -0.92 -4.95 10.97
C LEU A 20 -1.46 -4.96 12.40
N ARG A 21 -0.57 -5.00 13.40
CA ARG A 21 -0.96 -4.91 14.81
C ARG A 21 -1.65 -3.59 15.12
N LEU A 22 -1.06 -2.46 14.72
CA LEU A 22 -1.65 -1.12 14.94
C LEU A 22 -3.00 -0.96 14.24
N PHE A 23 -3.16 -1.53 13.04
CA PHE A 23 -4.41 -1.49 12.30
C PHE A 23 -5.51 -2.28 13.02
N ARG A 24 -5.21 -3.50 13.45
CA ARG A 24 -6.14 -4.37 14.20
C ARG A 24 -6.59 -3.72 15.51
N ASP A 25 -5.65 -3.10 16.23
CA ASP A 25 -5.94 -2.49 17.52
C ASP A 25 -6.65 -1.12 17.35
N GLY A 26 -6.70 -0.57 16.12
CA GLY A 26 -7.45 0.64 15.77
C GLY A 26 -6.80 1.96 16.18
N ASP A 27 -5.53 1.92 16.62
CA ASP A 27 -4.89 2.98 17.39
C ASP A 27 -4.40 4.18 16.55
N ASP A 28 -3.61 3.93 15.50
CA ASP A 28 -2.88 4.98 14.76
C ASP A 28 -2.71 4.64 13.27
N LEU A 29 -3.70 5.04 12.47
CA LEU A 29 -3.72 4.77 11.04
C LEU A 29 -2.64 5.54 10.25
N PHE A 30 -2.14 6.68 10.73
CA PHE A 30 -1.05 7.39 10.06
C PHE A 30 0.28 6.64 10.21
N SER A 31 0.54 6.09 11.39
CA SER A 31 1.66 5.18 11.62
C SER A 31 1.53 3.89 10.80
N VAL A 32 0.31 3.33 10.70
CA VAL A 32 0.02 2.19 9.81
C VAL A 32 0.44 2.50 8.38
N ILE A 33 -0.05 3.61 7.80
CA ILE A 33 0.26 4.00 6.42
C ILE A 33 1.77 4.15 6.23
N THR A 34 2.45 4.77 7.19
CA THR A 34 3.90 5.02 7.11
C THR A 34 4.70 3.72 7.14
N LEU A 35 4.41 2.84 8.10
CA LEU A 35 5.13 1.58 8.28
C LEU A 35 4.85 0.59 7.15
N ALA A 36 3.57 0.43 6.78
CA ALA A 36 3.16 -0.40 5.66
C ALA A 36 3.73 0.13 4.34
N GLY A 37 3.73 1.45 4.13
CA GLY A 37 4.31 2.06 2.94
C GLY A 37 5.81 1.83 2.79
N ALA A 38 6.56 1.83 3.90
CA ALA A 38 7.99 1.48 3.90
C ALA A 38 8.21 -0.02 3.63
N ALA A 39 7.38 -0.89 4.22
CA ALA A 39 7.43 -2.32 3.98
C ALA A 39 7.10 -2.66 2.52
N GLU A 40 6.04 -2.05 1.96
CA GLU A 40 5.60 -2.24 0.58
C GLU A 40 6.71 -1.91 -0.41
N GLU A 41 7.40 -0.79 -0.21
CA GLU A 41 8.49 -0.33 -1.09
C GLU A 41 9.66 -1.33 -1.07
N ILE A 42 10.11 -1.73 0.12
CA ILE A 42 11.23 -2.68 0.26
C ILE A 42 10.88 -4.07 -0.28
N LEU A 43 9.69 -4.60 0.07
CA LEU A 43 9.25 -5.92 -0.40
C LEU A 43 9.03 -5.91 -1.91
N GLY A 44 8.45 -4.83 -2.45
CA GLY A 44 8.25 -4.65 -3.89
C GLY A 44 9.56 -4.68 -4.68
N GLU A 45 10.59 -3.96 -4.22
CA GLU A 45 11.93 -4.02 -4.82
C GLU A 45 12.55 -5.43 -4.76
N LEU A 46 12.30 -6.17 -3.67
CA LEU A 46 12.80 -7.55 -3.53
C LEU A 46 12.09 -8.52 -4.49
N VAL A 47 10.80 -8.32 -4.73
CA VAL A 47 10.02 -9.07 -5.74
C VAL A 47 10.55 -8.77 -7.15
N GLU A 48 10.76 -7.50 -7.48
CA GLU A 48 11.33 -7.09 -8.77
C GLU A 48 12.72 -7.68 -9.00
N LYS A 49 13.58 -7.73 -7.97
CA LYS A 49 14.91 -8.36 -8.03
C LYS A 49 14.85 -9.86 -8.33
N ARG A 50 13.71 -10.52 -8.12
CA ARG A 50 13.47 -11.92 -8.52
C ARG A 50 12.86 -12.05 -9.92
N GLY A 51 12.75 -10.95 -10.67
CA GLY A 51 12.17 -10.93 -12.01
C GLY A 51 10.65 -11.09 -12.05
N ARG A 52 9.96 -10.80 -10.93
CA ARG A 52 8.49 -10.83 -10.82
C ARG A 52 7.97 -9.39 -10.75
N ASP A 53 6.73 -9.18 -11.21
CA ASP A 53 6.03 -7.91 -10.95
C ASP A 53 5.64 -7.84 -9.47
N ASN A 54 5.85 -6.68 -8.85
CA ASN A 54 5.28 -6.40 -7.54
C ASN A 54 3.78 -6.03 -7.64
N SER A 55 3.13 -5.85 -6.49
CA SER A 55 1.70 -5.53 -6.38
C SER A 55 1.35 -4.22 -7.11
N LEU A 56 2.18 -3.18 -7.02
CA LEU A 56 1.94 -1.92 -7.74
C LEU A 56 2.02 -2.08 -9.27
N GLU A 57 3.00 -2.82 -9.77
CA GLU A 57 3.12 -3.10 -11.21
C GLU A 57 1.97 -3.97 -11.71
N SER A 58 1.54 -4.95 -10.91
CA SER A 58 0.36 -5.77 -11.21
C SER A 58 -0.91 -4.91 -11.27
N LEU A 59 -1.07 -3.98 -10.33
CA LEU A 59 -2.19 -3.04 -10.28
C LEU A 59 -2.19 -2.09 -11.49
N LYS A 60 -1.02 -1.57 -11.89
CA LYS A 60 -0.87 -0.75 -13.10
C LYS A 60 -1.29 -1.50 -14.37
N LYS A 61 -0.86 -2.77 -14.50
CA LYS A 61 -1.25 -3.62 -15.64
C LYS A 61 -2.75 -3.87 -15.67
N ALA A 62 -3.35 -4.16 -14.51
CA ALA A 62 -4.80 -4.34 -14.38
C ALA A 62 -5.56 -3.05 -14.75
N ALA A 63 -5.15 -1.90 -14.23
CA ALA A 63 -5.75 -0.61 -14.55
C ALA A 63 -5.67 -0.28 -16.05
N GLY A 64 -4.52 -0.54 -16.69
CA GLY A 64 -4.35 -0.38 -18.13
C GLY A 64 -5.26 -1.29 -18.95
N ALA A 65 -5.42 -2.55 -18.53
CA ALA A 65 -6.31 -3.51 -19.19
C ALA A 65 -7.79 -3.09 -19.06
N ILE A 66 -8.21 -2.66 -17.87
CA ILE A 66 -9.57 -2.17 -17.62
C ILE A 66 -9.84 -0.91 -18.45
N HIS A 67 -8.90 0.05 -18.48
CA HIS A 67 -9.05 1.25 -19.30
C HIS A 67 -9.23 0.90 -20.78
N LYS A 68 -8.39 0.02 -21.32
CA LYS A 68 -8.50 -0.44 -22.70
C LYS A 68 -9.82 -1.11 -23.01
N LEU A 69 -10.34 -1.91 -22.08
CA LEU A 69 -11.65 -2.53 -22.23
C LEU A 69 -12.77 -1.49 -22.23
N ALA A 70 -12.68 -0.46 -21.39
CA ALA A 70 -13.72 0.56 -21.23
C ALA A 70 -13.71 1.62 -22.35
N THR A 71 -12.54 2.02 -22.85
CA THR A 71 -12.39 3.13 -23.80
C THR A 71 -12.00 2.69 -25.21
N GLY A 72 -11.51 1.45 -25.37
CA GLY A 72 -10.90 0.96 -26.61
C GLY A 72 -9.45 1.42 -26.81
N GLU A 73 -8.92 2.28 -25.93
CA GLU A 73 -7.58 2.88 -26.06
C GLU A 73 -6.65 2.37 -24.95
N SER A 74 -5.37 2.19 -25.27
CA SER A 74 -4.38 1.79 -24.25
C SER A 74 -3.87 3.02 -23.52
N LEU A 75 -3.69 2.93 -22.19
CA LEU A 75 -2.97 3.96 -21.45
C LEU A 75 -1.52 4.03 -21.94
N ASP A 76 -1.04 5.24 -22.17
CA ASP A 76 0.36 5.51 -22.42
C ASP A 76 1.17 5.50 -21.10
N GLU A 77 2.48 5.65 -21.22
CA GLU A 77 3.37 5.71 -20.05
C GLU A 77 3.01 6.86 -19.09
N THR A 78 2.50 7.96 -19.62
CA THR A 78 2.02 9.11 -18.84
C THR A 78 0.83 8.72 -17.97
N GLY A 79 -0.18 8.07 -18.55
CA GLY A 79 -1.38 7.60 -17.85
C GLY A 79 -1.04 6.60 -16.75
N LEU A 80 -0.17 5.63 -17.04
CA LEU A 80 0.30 4.66 -16.05
C LEU A 80 1.11 5.33 -14.92
N THR A 81 1.88 6.37 -15.23
CA THR A 81 2.63 7.16 -14.24
C THR A 81 1.70 7.96 -13.33
N ILE A 82 0.64 8.55 -13.88
CA ILE A 82 -0.39 9.27 -13.10
C ILE A 82 -1.09 8.29 -12.15
N PHE A 83 -1.46 7.11 -12.64
CA PHE A 83 -2.05 6.07 -11.82
C PHE A 83 -1.13 5.68 -10.66
N ALA A 84 0.15 5.38 -10.94
CA ALA A 84 1.13 5.03 -9.92
C ALA A 84 1.35 6.15 -8.89
N LYS A 85 1.35 7.42 -9.32
CA LYS A 85 1.42 8.58 -8.42
C LYS A 85 0.19 8.66 -7.51
N ARG A 86 -1.00 8.37 -8.04
CA ARG A 86 -2.24 8.35 -7.26
C ARG A 86 -2.23 7.22 -6.23
N ALA A 87 -1.88 6.01 -6.64
CA ALA A 87 -1.76 4.85 -5.73
C ALA A 87 -0.70 5.06 -4.62
N ASN A 88 0.29 5.92 -4.84
CA ASN A 88 1.30 6.26 -3.85
C ASN A 88 1.04 7.60 -3.15
N ARG A 89 -0.13 8.22 -3.34
CA ARG A 89 -0.41 9.57 -2.84
C ARG A 89 -0.38 9.62 -1.31
N ALA A 90 -1.18 8.79 -0.63
CA ALA A 90 -1.29 8.85 0.83
C ALA A 90 0.04 8.58 1.52
N ARG A 91 0.74 7.47 1.18
CA ARG A 91 2.06 7.16 1.77
C ARG A 91 3.08 8.29 1.61
N ASN A 92 3.00 9.05 0.51
CA ASN A 92 3.90 10.17 0.25
C ASN A 92 3.45 11.42 0.99
N ALA A 93 2.14 11.68 1.06
CA ALA A 93 1.57 12.83 1.73
C ALA A 93 1.82 12.79 3.26
N VAL A 94 1.73 11.61 3.88
CA VAL A 94 1.99 11.48 5.34
C VAL A 94 3.46 11.63 5.73
N LYS A 95 4.41 11.38 4.80
CA LYS A 95 5.85 11.37 5.10
C LYS A 95 6.62 12.60 4.61
N HIS A 96 6.10 13.32 3.61
CA HIS A 96 6.82 14.42 2.95
C HIS A 96 6.06 15.74 3.05
N LEU A 97 6.69 16.74 3.67
CA LEU A 97 6.33 18.14 3.51
C LEU A 97 7.26 18.77 2.49
N LYS A 98 6.75 19.06 1.28
CA LYS A 98 7.55 19.74 0.25
C LYS A 98 7.75 21.21 0.61
N ALA A 99 8.89 21.78 0.23
CA ALA A 99 9.13 23.21 0.37
C ALA A 99 8.05 24.00 -0.39
N GLY A 100 7.32 24.87 0.31
CA GLY A 100 6.18 25.62 -0.24
C GLY A 100 4.91 24.79 -0.48
N GLY A 101 4.86 23.55 0.02
CA GLY A 101 3.67 22.70 -0.03
C GLY A 101 2.65 23.06 1.06
N GLU A 102 1.41 22.64 0.84
CA GLU A 102 0.32 22.74 1.81
C GLU A 102 0.67 21.92 3.08
N PRO A 103 0.57 22.48 4.30
CA PRO A 103 0.83 21.76 5.54
C PRO A 103 -0.33 20.83 5.97
N THR A 104 -1.38 20.75 5.17
CA THR A 104 -2.57 19.94 5.41
C THR A 104 -2.75 18.88 4.32
N ILE A 105 -3.30 17.72 4.69
CA ILE A 105 -3.61 16.63 3.78
C ILE A 105 -5.06 16.21 3.96
N THR A 106 -5.71 15.82 2.87
CA THR A 106 -7.09 15.29 2.86
C THR A 106 -7.09 13.93 2.19
N LEU A 107 -7.54 12.92 2.93
CA LEU A 107 -7.59 11.52 2.53
C LEU A 107 -8.53 10.75 3.46
N ASP A 108 -9.09 9.63 2.99
CA ASP A 108 -9.72 8.65 3.87
C ASP A 108 -8.62 7.80 4.50
N VAL A 109 -8.31 8.05 5.77
CA VAL A 109 -7.14 7.46 6.43
C VAL A 109 -7.28 5.95 6.56
N ARG A 110 -8.51 5.45 6.67
CA ARG A 110 -8.77 4.02 6.80
C ARG A 110 -8.64 3.31 5.47
N GLU A 111 -9.28 3.84 4.42
CA GLU A 111 -9.17 3.28 3.07
C GLU A 111 -7.70 3.21 2.62
N GLU A 112 -6.96 4.30 2.81
CA GLU A 112 -5.55 4.37 2.42
C GLU A 112 -4.65 3.44 3.25
N ALA A 113 -5.00 3.17 4.50
CA ALA A 113 -4.32 2.18 5.33
C ALA A 113 -4.57 0.75 4.84
N VAL A 114 -5.82 0.42 4.47
CA VAL A 114 -6.18 -0.89 3.91
C VAL A 114 -5.47 -1.13 2.58
N ASP A 115 -5.48 -0.13 1.68
CA ASP A 115 -4.84 -0.22 0.36
C ASP A 115 -3.34 -0.52 0.47
N ILE A 116 -2.62 0.21 1.33
CA ILE A 116 -1.18 0.05 1.46
C ILE A 116 -0.81 -1.23 2.22
N LEU A 117 -1.60 -1.66 3.20
CA LEU A 117 -1.43 -2.95 3.87
C LEU A 117 -1.62 -4.10 2.90
N THR A 118 -2.69 -4.07 2.09
CA THR A 118 -2.97 -5.10 1.08
C THR A 118 -1.78 -5.26 0.14
N ARG A 119 -1.26 -4.15 -0.42
CA ARG A 119 -0.09 -4.19 -1.31
C ARG A 119 1.17 -4.72 -0.62
N ALA A 120 1.39 -4.37 0.65
CA ALA A 120 2.53 -4.87 1.41
C ALA A 120 2.45 -6.38 1.66
N VAL A 121 1.26 -6.89 2.03
CA VAL A 121 0.98 -8.31 2.22
C VAL A 121 1.13 -9.07 0.90
N ASP A 122 0.59 -8.55 -0.20
CA ASP A 122 0.75 -9.14 -1.53
C ASP A 122 2.22 -9.27 -1.92
N ASN A 123 3.02 -8.21 -1.71
CA ASN A 123 4.46 -8.25 -2.00
C ASN A 123 5.19 -9.28 -1.11
N TYR A 124 4.79 -9.44 0.15
CA TYR A 124 5.35 -10.48 1.01
C TYR A 124 5.00 -11.88 0.50
N TRP A 125 3.73 -12.10 0.16
CA TRP A 125 3.28 -13.38 -0.39
C TRP A 125 3.99 -13.71 -1.71
N LEU A 126 4.12 -12.76 -2.63
CA LEU A 126 4.90 -12.93 -3.87
C LEU A 126 6.38 -13.24 -3.63
N LEU A 127 6.92 -12.92 -2.45
CA LEU A 127 8.31 -13.17 -2.10
C LEU A 127 8.50 -14.50 -1.36
N GLU A 128 7.56 -14.93 -0.53
CA GLU A 128 7.76 -16.08 0.36
C GLU A 128 6.77 -17.23 0.10
N ASP A 129 5.83 -17.04 -0.84
CA ASP A 129 4.72 -17.94 -1.16
C ASP A 129 3.99 -18.44 0.11
N SER A 130 3.95 -17.56 1.12
CA SER A 130 3.39 -17.81 2.45
C SER A 130 3.01 -16.50 3.13
N VAL A 131 2.24 -16.60 4.21
CA VAL A 131 1.79 -15.46 5.03
C VAL A 131 2.04 -15.75 6.51
N THR A 132 2.21 -14.70 7.30
CA THR A 132 2.25 -14.83 8.76
C THR A 132 0.82 -14.89 9.34
N PRO A 133 0.64 -15.27 10.61
CA PRO A 133 -0.68 -15.24 11.24
C PRO A 133 -1.35 -13.85 11.18
N ALA A 134 -0.60 -12.78 11.45
CA ALA A 134 -1.14 -11.41 11.39
C ALA A 134 -1.61 -11.02 9.98
N MET A 135 -0.91 -11.48 8.94
CA MET A 135 -1.35 -11.29 7.54
C MET A 135 -2.58 -12.14 7.22
N GLY A 136 -2.68 -13.36 7.76
CA GLY A 136 -3.85 -14.22 7.56
C GLY A 136 -5.10 -13.74 8.31
N GLU A 137 -4.91 -13.01 9.42
CA GLU A 137 -5.97 -12.35 10.17
C GLU A 137 -6.40 -11.01 9.54
N PHE A 138 -5.59 -10.45 8.63
CA PHE A 138 -5.93 -9.22 7.93
C PHE A 138 -7.00 -9.50 6.87
N ASP A 139 -8.23 -9.10 7.19
CA ASP A 139 -9.37 -9.13 6.28
C ASP A 139 -9.70 -7.71 5.78
N PRO A 140 -9.41 -7.40 4.51
CA PRO A 140 -9.76 -6.12 3.91
C PRO A 140 -11.27 -5.85 3.92
N ALA A 141 -12.11 -6.90 3.91
CA ALA A 141 -13.57 -6.78 3.84
C ALA A 141 -14.23 -6.50 5.19
N GLN A 142 -13.58 -6.84 6.31
CA GLN A 142 -14.11 -6.53 7.66
C GLN A 142 -14.14 -5.04 8.00
N HIS A 143 -13.59 -4.18 7.14
CA HIS A 143 -13.32 -2.78 7.44
C HIS A 143 -13.80 -1.81 6.35
N ALA A 144 -14.64 -2.28 5.43
CA ALA A 144 -15.39 -1.41 4.53
C ALA A 144 -16.20 -0.40 5.37
N PRO A 145 -16.34 0.87 4.93
CA PRO A 145 -17.19 1.81 5.64
C PRO A 145 -18.58 1.20 5.79
N ASP A 146 -19.11 1.27 7.02
CA ASP A 146 -20.50 0.93 7.30
C ASP A 146 -21.40 1.52 6.21
N GLN A 147 -22.37 0.71 5.80
CA GLN A 147 -23.25 0.97 4.67
C GLN A 147 -23.67 2.43 4.60
N VAL A 148 -23.56 3.02 3.41
CA VAL A 148 -24.17 4.30 3.04
C VAL A 148 -25.63 4.25 3.48
N GLN A 149 -25.93 4.89 4.60
CA GLN A 149 -27.28 5.06 5.09
C GLN A 149 -27.95 5.98 4.06
N PRO A 150 -29.04 5.56 3.39
CA PRO A 150 -29.69 6.41 2.40
C PRO A 150 -30.19 7.68 3.09
N ASP A 151 -29.98 8.82 2.44
CA ASP A 151 -30.47 10.13 2.92
C ASP A 151 -31.96 10.05 3.25
N PRO A 152 -32.40 10.63 4.39
CA PRO A 152 -33.82 10.72 4.68
C PRO A 152 -34.49 11.66 3.67
N GLU A 153 -35.56 11.16 3.04
CA GLU A 153 -36.48 11.92 2.18
C GLU A 153 -37.12 13.12 2.88
#